data_AF-A0A5M6CXL1-F1
#
_entry.id   AF-A0A5M6CXL1-F1
#
_cell.length_a   1.000
_cell.length_b   1.000
_cell.length_c   1.000
_cell.angle_alpha   90.00
_cell.angle_beta   90.00
_cell.angle_gamma   90.00
#
_symmetry.space_group_name_H-M   'P 1'
#
loop_
_entity.id
_entity.type
_entity.pdbx_description
1 polymer ?
#
loop_
_entity_poly.entity_id
_entity_poly.type
_entity_poly.pdbx_seq_one_letter_code
_entity_poly.pdbx_strand_id
1 'polypeptide(L)'
;MKYRNQKKVWFQAVQQLNLQLPVSRPNQLWVSDITYIRTGNDFSYLSLITDAYSHKIVGWAVRETLHTTGPLTALQMAVKTLQKGKESLIHHSDRGLQYCCQDYIKLLSSHTIQISMTNQGDPGENSIAERINRTIKEEFHCQAFLTFE
;
A
#
# COMPACT_ATOMS: atom_id res chain seq x y z
N MET A 1 22.24 19.65 11.81
CA MET A 1 21.14 19.52 12.80
C MET A 1 19.72 19.85 12.29
N LYS A 2 19.51 20.35 11.04
CA LYS A 2 18.16 20.72 10.54
C LYS A 2 17.35 19.58 9.87
N TYR A 3 17.98 18.49 9.42
CA TYR A 3 17.32 17.39 8.70
C TYR A 3 16.55 16.40 9.61
N ARG A 4 16.85 16.35 10.90
CA ARG A 4 16.25 15.37 11.84
C ARG A 4 14.84 15.77 12.30
N ASN A 5 14.51 17.07 12.25
CA ASN A 5 13.20 17.58 12.69
C ASN A 5 12.11 17.48 11.62
N GLN A 6 12.42 17.51 10.32
CA GLN A 6 11.40 17.35 9.27
C GLN A 6 10.80 15.93 9.24
N LYS A 7 11.62 14.89 9.47
CA LYS A 7 11.12 13.50 9.53
C LYS A 7 10.07 13.27 10.62
N LYS A 8 10.12 14.02 11.73
CA LYS A 8 9.20 13.90 12.86
C LYS A 8 7.81 14.49 12.59
N VAL A 9 7.75 15.59 11.83
CA VAL A 9 6.49 16.31 11.56
C VAL A 9 5.57 15.51 10.63
N TRP A 10 6.11 14.84 9.60
CA TRP A 10 5.30 14.05 8.66
C TRP A 10 4.84 12.71 9.21
N PHE A 11 5.61 12.11 10.13
CA PHE A 11 5.23 10.85 10.81
C PHE A 11 4.02 11.01 11.73
N GLN A 12 3.75 12.22 12.21
CA GLN A 12 2.69 12.52 13.18
C GLN A 12 1.43 13.11 12.55
N ALA A 13 1.46 13.51 11.28
CA ALA A 13 0.37 14.28 10.65
C ALA A 13 -0.68 13.43 9.92
N VAL A 14 -0.47 12.13 9.73
CA VAL A 14 -1.42 11.26 9.02
C VAL A 14 -2.32 10.55 10.03
N GLN A 15 -3.55 11.03 10.11
CA GLN A 15 -4.58 10.47 10.98
C GLN A 15 -5.16 9.18 10.37
N GLN A 16 -5.58 8.25 11.24
CA GLN A 16 -6.45 7.16 10.84
C GLN A 16 -7.85 7.70 10.56
N LEU A 17 -8.39 7.47 9.36
CA LEU A 17 -9.78 7.78 9.06
C LEU A 17 -10.69 6.68 9.58
N ASN A 18 -11.89 7.04 10.03
CA ASN A 18 -12.90 6.05 10.40
C ASN A 18 -13.44 5.39 9.13
N LEU A 19 -12.90 4.21 8.79
CA LEU A 19 -13.28 3.43 7.61
C LEU A 19 -14.52 2.54 7.83
N GLN A 20 -15.29 2.73 8.90
CA GLN A 20 -16.51 1.95 9.20
C GLN A 20 -17.66 2.17 8.19
N LEU A 21 -17.48 3.01 7.17
CA LEU A 21 -18.48 3.21 6.13
C LEU A 21 -18.35 2.15 5.03
N PRO A 22 -19.47 1.56 4.57
CA PRO A 22 -19.42 0.60 3.47
C PRO A 22 -18.87 1.25 2.20
N VAL A 23 -17.87 0.60 1.61
CA VAL A 23 -17.32 0.97 0.29
C VAL A 23 -18.36 0.58 -0.76
N SER A 24 -18.86 1.53 -1.55
CA SER A 24 -20.02 1.32 -2.42
C SER A 24 -19.71 1.46 -3.92
N ARG A 25 -18.48 1.83 -4.27
CA ARG A 25 -18.02 1.95 -5.66
C ARG A 25 -16.51 1.69 -5.78
N PRO A 26 -16.01 1.37 -7.00
CA PRO A 26 -14.58 1.35 -7.27
C PRO A 26 -13.92 2.69 -6.97
N ASN A 27 -12.63 2.66 -6.64
CA ASN A 27 -11.76 3.79 -6.29
C ASN A 27 -12.28 4.69 -5.16
N GLN A 28 -13.10 4.16 -4.27
CA GLN A 28 -13.48 4.87 -3.05
C GLN A 28 -12.46 4.62 -1.92
N LEU A 29 -11.97 3.38 -1.81
CA LEU A 29 -10.96 2.97 -0.84
C LEU A 29 -9.98 2.01 -1.49
N TRP A 30 -8.70 2.37 -1.47
CA TRP A 30 -7.60 1.47 -1.74
C TRP A 30 -6.94 1.08 -0.44
N VAL A 31 -6.67 -0.21 -0.27
CA VAL A 31 -5.88 -0.75 0.82
C VAL A 31 -4.52 -1.19 0.29
N SER A 32 -3.47 -0.93 1.06
CA SER A 32 -2.10 -1.27 0.68
C SER A 32 -1.43 -2.07 1.77
N ASP A 33 -0.69 -3.10 1.37
CA ASP A 33 0.17 -3.85 2.27
C ASP A 33 1.42 -4.40 1.56
N ILE A 34 2.45 -4.69 2.35
CA ILE A 34 3.67 -5.36 1.90
C ILE A 34 3.75 -6.72 2.58
N THR A 35 3.85 -7.77 1.77
CA THR A 35 4.00 -9.12 2.27
C THR A 35 5.21 -9.79 1.66
N TYR A 36 5.83 -10.72 2.37
CA TYR A 36 6.86 -11.56 1.79
C TYR A 36 6.23 -12.74 1.05
N ILE A 37 6.78 -13.08 -0.09
CA ILE A 37 6.44 -14.28 -0.87
C ILE A 37 7.70 -15.12 -1.04
N ARG A 38 7.56 -16.44 -1.04
CA ARG A 38 8.69 -17.35 -1.22
C ARG A 38 9.10 -17.39 -2.69
N THR A 39 10.40 -17.30 -2.96
CA THR A 39 10.99 -17.33 -4.30
C THR A 39 12.14 -18.34 -4.29
N GLY A 40 11.82 -19.61 -4.55
CA GLY A 40 12.78 -20.70 -4.45
C GLY A 40 13.30 -20.88 -3.02
N ASN A 41 14.61 -20.69 -2.85
CA ASN A 41 15.30 -20.81 -1.56
C ASN A 41 15.31 -19.51 -0.74
N ASP A 42 14.87 -18.39 -1.32
CA ASP A 42 14.82 -17.09 -0.66
C ASP A 42 13.37 -16.56 -0.63
N PHE A 43 13.21 -15.29 -0.27
CA PHE A 43 11.96 -14.58 -0.30
C PHE A 43 12.11 -13.24 -1.01
N SER A 44 10.98 -12.71 -1.47
CA SER A 44 10.88 -11.37 -2.03
C SER A 44 9.72 -10.63 -1.39
N TYR A 45 9.78 -9.32 -1.41
CA TYR A 45 8.74 -8.44 -0.89
C TYR A 45 7.79 -8.06 -2.02
N LEU A 46 6.53 -8.47 -1.88
CA LEU A 46 5.42 -8.11 -2.74
C LEU A 46 4.67 -6.94 -2.09
N SER A 47 4.67 -5.79 -2.76
CA SER A 47 3.84 -4.64 -2.42
C SER A 47 2.56 -4.69 -3.24
N LEU A 48 1.40 -4.55 -2.60
CA LEU A 48 0.09 -4.59 -3.26
C LEU A 48 -0.73 -3.36 -2.90
N ILE A 49 -1.50 -2.88 -3.88
CA ILE A 49 -2.58 -1.92 -3.70
C ILE A 49 -3.84 -2.53 -4.29
N THR A 50 -4.84 -2.73 -3.43
CA THR A 50 -6.10 -3.38 -3.77
C THR A 50 -7.24 -2.40 -3.63
N ASP A 51 -8.13 -2.38 -4.62
CA ASP A 51 -9.40 -1.70 -4.54
C ASP A 51 -10.37 -2.46 -3.63
N ALA A 52 -10.82 -1.84 -2.54
CA ALA A 52 -11.61 -2.51 -1.51
C ALA A 52 -13.03 -2.90 -1.96
N TYR A 53 -13.56 -2.26 -3.01
CA TYR A 53 -14.90 -2.57 -3.53
C TYR A 53 -14.86 -3.73 -4.54
N SER A 54 -13.96 -3.63 -5.52
CA SER A 54 -13.87 -4.58 -6.64
C SER A 54 -12.93 -5.74 -6.37
N HIS A 55 -12.13 -5.69 -5.29
CA HIS A 55 -11.04 -6.62 -4.98
C HIS A 55 -9.94 -6.69 -6.05
N LYS A 56 -9.93 -5.74 -7.00
CA LYS A 56 -8.91 -5.68 -8.05
C LYS A 56 -7.59 -5.20 -7.45
N ILE A 57 -6.50 -5.91 -7.73
CA ILE A 57 -5.15 -5.40 -7.53
C ILE A 57 -4.90 -4.33 -8.60
N VAL A 58 -4.87 -3.06 -8.18
CA VAL A 58 -4.69 -1.90 -9.07
C VAL A 58 -3.23 -1.51 -9.22
N GLY A 59 -2.38 -1.93 -8.29
CA GLY A 59 -0.94 -1.74 -8.36
C GLY A 59 -0.18 -2.82 -7.60
N TRP A 60 0.97 -3.22 -8.12
CA TRP A 60 1.83 -4.20 -7.47
C TRP A 60 3.30 -3.99 -7.84
N ALA A 61 4.20 -4.51 -7.00
CA ALA A 61 5.62 -4.61 -7.31
C ALA A 61 6.27 -5.70 -6.47
N VAL A 62 7.21 -6.44 -7.05
CA VAL A 62 8.07 -7.40 -6.32
C VAL A 62 9.48 -6.85 -6.25
N ARG A 63 10.11 -6.91 -5.07
CA ARG A 63 11.51 -6.48 -4.83
C ARG A 63 12.21 -7.45 -3.89
N GLU A 64 13.53 -7.55 -4.02
CA GLU A 64 14.36 -8.35 -3.10
C GLU A 64 14.46 -7.72 -1.70
N THR A 65 14.27 -6.41 -1.59
CA THR A 65 14.41 -5.68 -0.33
C THR A 65 13.14 -4.93 0.06
N LEU A 66 12.97 -4.71 1.37
CA LEU A 66 11.86 -3.95 1.97
C LEU A 66 12.03 -2.43 1.81
N HIS A 67 12.61 -2.00 0.69
CA HIS A 67 12.85 -0.58 0.40
C HIS A 67 11.57 0.11 -0.08
N THR A 68 11.52 1.44 0.07
CA THR A 68 10.41 2.30 -0.37
C THR A 68 10.10 2.17 -1.86
N THR A 69 11.05 1.70 -2.67
CA THR A 69 10.91 1.51 -4.11
C THR A 69 9.81 0.53 -4.49
N GLY A 70 9.55 -0.51 -3.69
CA GLY A 70 8.47 -1.47 -3.96
C GLY A 70 7.09 -0.80 -3.90
N PRO A 71 6.67 -0.30 -2.73
CA PRO A 71 5.39 0.40 -2.58
C PRO A 71 5.24 1.59 -3.51
N LEU A 72 6.31 2.37 -3.71
CA LEU A 72 6.26 3.52 -4.63
C LEU A 72 5.99 3.08 -6.08
N THR A 73 6.59 1.98 -6.54
CA THR A 73 6.34 1.43 -7.89
C THR A 73 4.89 0.95 -8.00
N ALA A 74 4.38 0.24 -6.99
CA ALA A 74 2.99 -0.22 -6.95
C ALA A 74 2.03 0.98 -7.01
N LEU A 75 2.31 2.06 -6.26
CA LEU A 75 1.50 3.27 -6.28
C LEU A 75 1.54 3.99 -7.63
N GLN A 76 2.71 4.10 -8.24
CA GLN A 76 2.85 4.65 -9.59
C GLN A 76 2.05 3.86 -10.64
N MET A 77 1.96 2.53 -10.48
CA MET A 77 1.10 1.69 -11.32
C MET A 77 -0.38 2.00 -11.06
N ALA A 78 -0.79 2.03 -9.79
CA ALA A 78 -2.19 2.26 -9.40
C ALA A 78 -2.72 3.63 -9.85
N VAL A 79 -1.97 4.72 -9.64
CA VAL A 79 -2.47 6.06 -10.02
C VAL A 79 -2.65 6.23 -11.53
N LYS A 80 -1.94 5.44 -12.36
CA LYS A 80 -2.15 5.42 -13.81
C LYS A 80 -3.48 4.80 -14.22
N THR A 81 -4.10 3.99 -13.35
CA THR A 81 -5.43 3.41 -13.62
C THR A 81 -6.56 4.37 -13.30
N LEU A 82 -6.28 5.49 -12.62
CA LEU A 82 -7.28 6.49 -12.29
C LEU A 82 -7.64 7.33 -13.52
N GLN A 83 -8.94 7.46 -13.78
CA GLN A 83 -9.43 8.46 -14.72
C GLN A 83 -9.30 9.84 -14.07
N LYS A 84 -8.91 10.85 -14.85
CA LYS A 84 -8.76 12.21 -14.32
C LYS A 84 -10.11 12.75 -13.80
N GLY A 85 -10.19 12.99 -12.50
CA GLY A 85 -10.84 14.20 -11.99
C GLY A 85 -12.13 14.12 -11.16
N LYS A 86 -12.62 13.00 -10.61
CA LYS A 86 -13.92 13.05 -9.87
C LYS A 86 -14.11 12.15 -8.65
N GLU A 87 -13.15 11.31 -8.28
CA GLU A 87 -13.40 10.31 -7.25
C GLU A 87 -12.66 10.67 -5.95
N SER A 88 -13.42 10.90 -4.87
CA SER A 88 -12.87 10.97 -3.52
C SER A 88 -12.35 9.58 -3.15
N LEU A 89 -11.05 9.38 -3.34
CA LEU A 89 -10.33 8.16 -3.04
C LEU A 89 -9.56 8.30 -1.72
N ILE A 90 -9.70 7.30 -0.86
CA ILE A 90 -8.86 7.11 0.31
C ILE A 90 -7.84 6.01 0.01
N HIS A 91 -6.58 6.28 0.29
CA HIS A 91 -5.53 5.27 0.35
C HIS A 91 -5.24 4.95 1.82
N HIS A 92 -5.47 3.69 2.19
CA HIS A 92 -5.23 3.17 3.53
C HIS A 92 -4.05 2.19 3.54
N SER A 93 -3.12 2.35 4.47
CA SER A 93 -1.97 1.46 4.63
C SER A 93 -1.59 1.32 6.10
N ASP A 94 -0.69 0.39 6.40
CA ASP A 94 -0.04 0.35 7.70
C ASP A 94 0.85 1.58 7.92
N ARG A 95 1.09 1.95 9.19
CA ARG A 95 2.03 3.03 9.56
C ARG A 95 3.48 2.57 9.55
N GLY A 96 3.97 2.23 8.34
CA GLY A 96 5.35 1.81 8.08
C GLY A 96 6.23 2.91 7.48
N LEU A 97 7.56 2.80 7.65
CA LEU A 97 8.55 3.75 7.09
C LEU A 97 8.40 3.94 5.57
N GLN A 98 8.00 2.88 4.87
CA GLN A 98 7.83 2.86 3.42
C GLN A 98 6.68 3.77 2.98
N TYR A 99 5.56 3.73 3.72
CA TYR A 99 4.37 4.52 3.44
C TYR A 99 4.50 5.96 3.94
N CYS A 100 5.22 6.20 5.03
CA CYS A 100 5.49 7.54 5.55
C CYS A 100 6.60 8.29 4.79
N CYS A 101 7.20 7.70 3.75
CA CYS A 101 8.30 8.35 3.03
C CYS A 101 7.81 9.51 2.16
N GLN A 102 8.67 10.51 1.98
CA GLN A 102 8.27 11.78 1.36
C GLN A 102 7.76 11.60 -0.07
N ASP A 103 8.37 10.73 -0.86
CA ASP A 103 7.99 10.53 -2.26
C ASP A 103 6.63 9.83 -2.39
N TYR A 104 6.32 8.91 -1.47
CA TYR A 104 5.03 8.23 -1.42
C TYR A 104 3.90 9.21 -1.09
N ILE A 105 4.07 10.00 -0.03
CA ILE A 105 3.10 11.01 0.39
C ILE A 105 2.91 12.08 -0.69
N LYS A 106 3.99 12.54 -1.32
CA LYS A 106 3.93 13.51 -2.44
C LYS A 106 3.12 12.96 -3.60
N LEU A 107 3.31 11.69 -3.95
CA LEU A 107 2.60 11.05 -5.07
C LEU A 107 1.09 10.92 -4.80
N LEU A 108 0.69 10.56 -3.57
CA LEU A 108 -0.73 10.55 -3.18
C LEU A 108 -1.32 11.96 -3.21
N SER A 109 -0.59 12.93 -2.66
CA SER A 109 -1.04 14.32 -2.57
C SER A 109 -1.18 14.98 -3.94
N SER A 110 -0.29 14.68 -4.90
CA SER A 110 -0.37 15.22 -6.26
C SER A 110 -1.58 14.71 -7.05
N HIS A 111 -2.18 13.60 -6.62
CA HIS A 111 -3.41 13.03 -7.17
C HIS A 111 -4.64 13.35 -6.29
N THR A 112 -4.48 14.21 -5.26
CA THR A 112 -5.56 14.58 -4.33
C THR A 112 -6.18 13.36 -3.62
N ILE A 113 -5.37 12.32 -3.38
CA ILE A 113 -5.79 11.11 -2.67
C ILE A 113 -5.68 11.34 -1.17
N GLN A 114 -6.76 11.04 -0.43
CA GLN A 114 -6.77 11.13 1.02
C GLN A 114 -5.93 10.00 1.62
N ILE A 115 -5.10 10.31 2.60
CA ILE A 115 -4.18 9.34 3.20
C ILE A 115 -4.74 8.94 4.57
N SER A 116 -4.94 7.64 4.77
CA SER A 116 -5.24 7.04 6.06
C SER A 116 -4.15 6.05 6.40
N MET A 117 -3.72 6.01 7.65
CA MET A 117 -2.80 4.96 8.12
C MET A 117 -3.31 4.34 9.41
N THR A 118 -2.98 3.07 9.63
CA THR A 118 -3.26 2.38 10.90
C THR A 118 -2.61 3.09 12.08
N ASN A 119 -3.17 2.94 13.27
CA ASN A 119 -2.50 3.33 14.49
C ASN A 119 -1.49 2.26 14.91
N GLN A 120 -0.41 2.67 15.61
CA GLN A 120 0.56 1.69 16.10
C GLN A 120 -0.14 0.73 17.07
N GLY A 121 -0.23 -0.54 16.69
CA GLY A 121 -0.59 -1.63 17.59
C GLY A 121 -2.01 -2.20 17.47
N ASP A 122 -2.79 -1.86 16.44
CA ASP A 122 -4.08 -2.55 16.18
C ASP A 122 -3.99 -3.45 14.92
N PRO A 123 -3.92 -4.79 15.10
CA PRO A 123 -3.80 -5.75 14.00
C PRO A 123 -5.03 -5.83 13.08
N GLY A 124 -6.20 -5.30 13.48
CA GLY A 124 -7.44 -5.49 12.72
C GLY A 124 -7.72 -4.44 11.62
N GLU A 125 -6.90 -3.39 11.54
CA GLU A 125 -7.25 -2.17 10.81
C GLU A 125 -7.09 -2.28 9.29
N ASN A 126 -6.31 -3.26 8.79
CA ASN A 126 -6.04 -3.48 7.36
C ASN A 126 -6.53 -4.87 6.87
N SER A 127 -7.61 -5.37 7.44
CA SER A 127 -8.12 -6.73 7.23
C SER A 127 -8.38 -7.14 5.77
N ILE A 128 -8.75 -6.18 4.89
CA ILE A 128 -8.94 -6.46 3.46
C ILE A 128 -7.61 -6.82 2.79
N ALA A 129 -6.54 -6.08 3.08
CA ALA A 129 -5.23 -6.37 2.52
C ALA A 129 -4.69 -7.71 3.05
N GLU A 130 -4.85 -7.97 4.36
CA GLU A 130 -4.45 -9.24 4.97
C GLU A 130 -5.16 -10.45 4.35
N ARG A 131 -6.46 -10.31 4.04
CA ARG A 131 -7.24 -11.36 3.38
C ARG A 131 -6.66 -11.68 1.99
N ILE A 132 -6.35 -10.67 1.19
CA ILE A 132 -5.76 -10.86 -0.14
C ILE A 132 -4.36 -11.50 -0.04
N ASN A 133 -3.53 -11.03 0.89
CA ASN A 133 -2.21 -11.62 1.12
C ASN A 133 -2.28 -13.09 1.48
N ARG A 134 -3.24 -13.47 2.34
CA ARG A 134 -3.47 -14.86 2.72
C ARG A 134 -3.84 -15.71 1.49
N THR A 135 -4.80 -15.25 0.68
CA THR A 135 -5.16 -15.93 -0.58
C THR A 135 -3.95 -16.13 -1.49
N ILE A 136 -3.12 -15.09 -1.67
CA ILE A 136 -1.90 -15.18 -2.50
C ILE A 136 -0.92 -16.23 -1.94
N LYS A 137 -0.71 -16.25 -0.62
CA LYS A 137 0.24 -17.18 0.01
C LYS A 137 -0.24 -18.62 0.02
N GLU A 138 -1.53 -18.83 0.29
CA GLU A 138 -2.10 -20.16 0.50
C GLU A 138 -2.48 -20.84 -0.82
N GLU A 139 -3.06 -20.10 -1.77
CA GLU A 139 -3.62 -20.71 -3.00
C GLU A 139 -2.63 -20.73 -4.16
N PHE A 140 -1.73 -19.76 -4.28
CA PHE A 140 -0.84 -19.64 -5.44
C PHE A 140 0.52 -20.32 -5.25
N HIS A 141 0.71 -21.07 -4.16
CA HIS A 141 1.88 -21.91 -3.86
C HIS A 141 3.17 -21.35 -4.49
N CYS A 142 3.57 -20.12 -4.14
CA CYS A 142 4.72 -19.43 -4.76
C CYS A 142 6.00 -20.26 -4.54
N GLN A 143 6.27 -21.19 -5.46
CA GLN A 143 7.38 -22.13 -5.47
C GLN A 143 8.20 -21.84 -6.74
N ALA A 144 8.87 -20.67 -6.72
CA ALA A 144 9.87 -20.21 -7.71
C ALA A 144 9.32 -19.87 -9.12
N PHE A 145 9.87 -18.97 -9.95
CA PHE A 145 11.10 -18.17 -9.96
C PHE A 145 10.75 -16.74 -10.44
N LEU A 146 11.39 -15.71 -9.87
CA LEU A 146 11.50 -14.39 -10.49
C LEU A 146 12.99 -14.05 -10.52
N THR A 147 13.63 -14.19 -11.68
CA THR A 147 14.83 -13.40 -11.97
C THR A 147 14.34 -12.01 -12.34
N PHE A 148 14.77 -10.99 -11.59
CA PHE A 148 14.47 -9.59 -11.88
C PHE A 148 15.38 -9.10 -13.01
N GLU A 149 15.15 -9.58 -14.24
CA GLU A 149 15.72 -9.00 -15.47
C GLU A 149 14.69 -8.16 -16.22
#